data_AF-A0A947C2H4-F1
#
_entry.id   AF-A0A947C2H4-F1
#
_cell.length_a   1.000
_cell.length_b   1.000
_cell.length_c   1.000
_cell.angle_alpha   90.00
_cell.angle_beta   90.00
_cell.angle_gamma   90.00
#
_symmetry.space_group_name_H-M   'P 1'
#
loop_
_entity.id
_entity.type
_entity.pdbx_description
1 polymer ?
#
loop_
_entity_poly.entity_id
_entity_poly.type
_entity_poly.pdbx_seq_one_letter_code
_entity_poly.pdbx_strand_id
1 'polypeptide(L)'
;LQELEVNLNKQIAEGFASIEHKASLGYLALLKDDIETAFTHLDSIVNRGIPLSRYYYWHWEAEPFRQHPKWPELVKKSDKIVAREKPVYLSLVAETP
;
A
#
# COMPACT_ATOMS: atom_id res chain seq x y z
N LEU A 1 -10.47 -4.81 29.66
CA LEU A 1 -9.12 -4.54 29.09
C LEU A 1 -8.70 -5.66 28.14
N GLN A 2 -8.74 -6.93 28.55
CA GLN A 2 -8.43 -8.09 27.68
C GLN A 2 -9.29 -8.19 26.39
N GLU A 3 -10.60 -7.98 26.47
CA GLU A 3 -11.48 -8.00 25.27
C GLU A 3 -11.19 -6.87 24.28
N LEU A 4 -10.78 -5.70 24.77
CA LEU A 4 -10.41 -4.56 23.94
C LEU A 4 -9.13 -4.83 23.15
N GLU A 5 -8.15 -5.48 23.78
CA GLU A 5 -6.89 -5.88 23.16
C GLU A 5 -7.09 -6.98 22.10
N VAL A 6 -7.93 -7.98 22.38
CA VAL A 6 -8.29 -9.03 21.41
C VAL A 6 -9.02 -8.43 20.20
N ASN A 7 -9.96 -7.51 20.42
CA ASN A 7 -10.67 -6.85 19.32
C ASN A 7 -9.75 -5.97 18.49
N LEU A 8 -8.80 -5.26 19.11
CA LEU A 8 -7.81 -4.45 18.39
C LEU A 8 -6.88 -5.33 17.55
N ASN A 9 -6.35 -6.42 18.11
CA ASN A 9 -5.48 -7.36 17.39
C ASN A 9 -6.20 -8.02 16.21
N LYS A 10 -7.48 -8.35 16.37
CA LYS A 10 -8.32 -8.88 15.28
C LYS A 10 -8.50 -7.86 14.16
N GLN A 11 -8.83 -6.62 14.49
CA GLN A 11 -8.98 -5.55 13.50
C GLN A 11 -7.66 -5.27 12.76
N ILE A 12 -6.54 -5.31 13.46
CA ILE A 12 -5.20 -5.18 12.86
C ILE A 12 -4.94 -6.32 11.88
N ALA A 13 -5.18 -7.58 12.27
CA ALA A 13 -4.98 -8.75 11.42
C ALA A 13 -5.88 -8.73 10.17
N GLU A 14 -7.16 -8.39 10.34
CA GLU A 14 -8.12 -8.25 9.23
C GLU A 14 -7.71 -7.11 8.28
N GLY A 15 -7.18 -6.02 8.83
CA GLY A 15 -6.58 -4.93 8.08
C GLY A 15 -5.45 -5.42 7.17
N PHE A 16 -4.45 -6.10 7.74
CA PHE A 16 -3.30 -6.65 7.01
C PHE A 16 -3.71 -7.64 5.91
N ALA A 17 -4.56 -8.61 6.24
CA ALA A 17 -5.06 -9.58 5.26
C ALA A 17 -5.78 -8.88 4.08
N SER A 18 -6.55 -7.82 4.36
CA SER A 18 -7.25 -7.06 3.33
C SER A 18 -6.30 -6.29 2.39
N ILE A 19 -5.13 -5.87 2.88
CA ILE A 19 -4.11 -5.16 2.10
C ILE A 19 -3.39 -6.12 1.18
N GLU A 20 -2.91 -7.25 1.73
CA GLU A 20 -2.22 -8.30 0.96
C GLU A 20 -3.13 -8.87 -0.14
N HIS A 21 -4.41 -9.06 0.18
CA HIS A 21 -5.41 -9.48 -0.80
C HIS A 21 -5.54 -8.46 -1.95
N LYS A 22 -5.62 -7.16 -1.66
CA LYS A 22 -5.71 -6.12 -2.70
C LYS A 22 -4.45 -6.03 -3.55
N ALA A 23 -3.27 -6.19 -2.94
CA ALA A 23 -2.01 -6.17 -3.69
C ALA A 23 -1.96 -7.36 -4.66
N SER A 24 -2.40 -8.54 -4.20
CA SER A 24 -2.50 -9.75 -5.01
C SER A 24 -3.53 -9.60 -6.14
N LEU A 25 -4.71 -9.03 -5.87
CA LEU A 25 -5.71 -8.77 -6.90
C LEU A 25 -5.22 -7.76 -7.95
N GLY A 26 -4.52 -6.71 -7.52
CA GLY A 26 -3.91 -5.74 -8.43
C GLY A 26 -2.87 -6.39 -9.36
N TYR A 27 -2.03 -7.28 -8.83
CA TYR A 27 -1.06 -8.04 -9.62
C TYR A 27 -1.74 -9.03 -10.58
N LEU A 28 -2.78 -9.75 -10.12
CA LEU A 28 -3.53 -10.67 -10.97
C LEU A 28 -4.25 -9.96 -12.12
N ALA A 29 -4.83 -8.78 -11.85
CA ALA A 29 -5.44 -7.94 -12.89
C ALA A 29 -4.40 -7.47 -13.92
N LEU A 30 -3.20 -7.08 -13.46
CA LEU A 30 -2.09 -6.73 -14.34
C LEU A 30 -1.68 -7.92 -15.23
N LEU A 31 -1.61 -9.14 -14.68
CA LEU A 31 -1.32 -10.36 -15.46
C LEU A 31 -2.41 -10.71 -16.49
N LYS A 32 -3.60 -10.12 -16.37
CA LYS A 32 -4.72 -10.26 -17.32
C LYS A 32 -4.83 -9.07 -18.27
N ASP A 33 -3.82 -8.20 -18.30
CA ASP A 33 -3.81 -6.93 -19.05
C ASP A 33 -4.96 -5.98 -18.68
N ASP A 34 -5.59 -6.17 -17.52
CA ASP A 34 -6.62 -5.28 -16.99
C ASP A 34 -5.97 -4.20 -16.10
N ILE A 35 -5.35 -3.22 -16.77
CA ILE A 35 -4.61 -2.15 -16.10
C ILE A 35 -5.51 -1.24 -15.25
N GLU A 36 -6.76 -1.03 -15.65
CA GLU A 36 -7.70 -0.16 -14.93
C GLU A 36 -8.11 -0.79 -13.58
N THR A 37 -8.43 -2.10 -13.60
CA THR A 37 -8.71 -2.84 -12.36
C THR A 37 -7.47 -2.95 -11.50
N ALA A 38 -6.31 -3.22 -12.10
CA ALA A 38 -5.03 -3.27 -11.39
C ALA A 38 -4.75 -1.94 -10.67
N PHE A 39 -4.94 -0.82 -11.37
CA PHE A 39 -4.75 0.52 -10.82
C PHE A 39 -5.76 0.84 -9.72
N THR A 40 -7.01 0.40 -9.88
CA THR A 40 -8.06 0.56 -8.86
C THR A 40 -7.68 -0.14 -7.54
N HIS A 41 -7.15 -1.36 -7.62
CA HIS A 41 -6.65 -2.05 -6.43
C HIS A 41 -5.47 -1.32 -5.78
N LEU A 42 -4.56 -0.80 -6.58
CA LEU A 42 -3.39 -0.06 -6.10
C LEU A 42 -3.77 1.27 -5.44
N ASP A 43 -4.65 2.07 -6.06
CA ASP A 43 -5.17 3.32 -5.47
C ASP A 43 -5.94 3.05 -4.18
N SER A 44 -6.66 1.92 -4.10
CA SER A 44 -7.35 1.53 -2.87
C SER A 44 -6.41 1.23 -1.70
N ILE A 45 -5.22 0.67 -1.96
CA ILE A 45 -4.18 0.46 -0.95
C ILE A 45 -3.64 1.81 -0.47
N VAL A 46 -3.32 2.71 -1.39
CA VAL A 46 -2.80 4.04 -1.05
C VAL A 46 -3.83 4.87 -0.28
N ASN A 47 -5.11 4.81 -0.65
CA ASN A 47 -6.18 5.48 0.09
C ASN A 47 -6.40 4.93 1.51
N ARG A 48 -5.87 3.74 1.82
CA ARG A 48 -5.84 3.18 3.18
C ARG A 48 -4.60 3.58 3.98
N GLY A 49 -3.78 4.49 3.45
CA GLY A 49 -2.61 5.02 4.14
C GLY A 49 -1.38 4.15 4.01
N ILE A 50 -1.29 3.33 2.96
CA ILE A 50 -0.15 2.44 2.73
C ILE A 50 0.62 2.94 1.51
N PRO A 51 1.91 3.27 1.66
CA PRO A 51 2.68 3.78 0.54
C PRO A 51 2.95 2.68 -0.48
N LEU A 52 3.15 3.09 -1.72
CA LEU A 52 3.61 2.21 -2.78
C LEU A 52 4.99 1.63 -2.41
N SER A 53 5.17 0.35 -2.66
CA SER A 53 6.48 -0.29 -2.51
C SER A 53 7.42 0.09 -3.66
N ARG A 54 8.73 -0.08 -3.43
CA ARG A 54 9.78 0.16 -4.44
C ARG A 54 9.54 -0.59 -5.75
N TYR A 55 8.86 -1.74 -5.69
CA TYR A 55 8.49 -2.55 -6.85
C TYR A 55 7.75 -1.71 -7.90
N TYR A 56 6.73 -0.95 -7.51
CA TYR A 56 5.88 -0.22 -8.47
C TYR A 56 6.62 0.92 -9.18
N TYR A 57 7.67 1.48 -8.57
CA TYR A 57 8.45 2.56 -9.14
C TYR A 57 9.47 2.10 -10.18
N TRP A 58 10.06 0.92 -10.00
CA TRP A 58 11.28 0.53 -10.74
C TRP A 58 11.23 -0.85 -11.37
N HIS A 59 10.32 -1.73 -10.95
CA HIS A 59 10.23 -3.05 -11.57
C HIS A 59 9.66 -2.92 -12.98
N TRP A 60 10.23 -3.67 -13.92
CA TRP A 60 9.85 -3.62 -15.33
C TRP A 60 8.41 -4.11 -15.54
N GLU A 61 7.95 -5.12 -14.80
CA GLU A 61 6.56 -5.62 -14.85
C GLU A 61 5.53 -4.57 -14.39
N ALA A 62 5.96 -3.57 -13.61
CA ALA A 62 5.09 -2.49 -13.15
C ALA A 62 5.06 -1.30 -14.12
N GLU A 63 5.72 -1.38 -15.28
CA GLU A 63 5.71 -0.33 -16.30
C GLU A 63 4.31 0.10 -16.74
N PRO A 64 3.32 -0.80 -16.92
CA PRO A 64 1.97 -0.39 -17.27
C PRO A 64 1.34 0.58 -16.27
N PHE A 65 1.66 0.47 -14.97
CA PHE A 65 1.17 1.43 -13.98
C PHE A 65 1.74 2.82 -14.19
N ARG A 66 3.03 2.92 -14.56
CA ARG A 66 3.72 4.21 -14.76
C ARG A 66 3.24 4.96 -15.99
N GLN A 67 2.69 4.24 -16.96
CA GLN A 67 2.09 4.80 -18.17
C GLN A 67 0.63 5.22 -17.95
N HIS A 68 0.01 4.80 -16.84
CA HIS A 68 -1.37 5.14 -16.54
C HIS A 68 -1.52 6.64 -16.22
N PRO A 69 -2.54 7.35 -16.76
CA PRO A 69 -2.67 8.82 -16.61
C PRO A 69 -2.82 9.29 -15.16
N LYS A 70 -3.33 8.43 -14.27
CA LYS A 70 -3.48 8.73 -12.83
C LYS A 70 -2.23 8.44 -12.01
N TRP A 71 -1.18 7.87 -12.60
CA TRP A 71 0.05 7.51 -11.89
C TRP A 71 0.68 8.68 -11.11
N PRO A 72 0.83 9.90 -11.67
CA PRO A 72 1.43 11.02 -10.95
C PRO A 72 0.67 11.38 -9.67
N GLU A 73 -0.66 11.31 -9.69
CA GLU A 73 -1.50 11.59 -8.53
C GLU A 73 -1.33 10.52 -7.45
N LEU A 74 -1.32 9.25 -7.86
CA LEU A 74 -1.13 8.12 -6.95
C LEU A 74 0.24 8.17 -6.24
N VAL A 75 1.30 8.46 -6.99
CA VAL A 75 2.65 8.67 -6.43
C VAL A 75 2.63 9.83 -5.42
N LYS A 76 2.01 10.96 -5.76
CA LYS A 76 1.92 12.10 -4.84
C LYS A 76 1.19 11.75 -3.54
N LYS A 77 0.15 10.91 -3.58
CA LYS A 77 -0.54 10.40 -2.38
C LYS A 77 0.38 9.48 -1.56
N SER A 78 1.06 8.54 -2.23
CA SER A 78 2.03 7.63 -1.62
C SER A 78 3.15 8.38 -0.90
N ASP A 79 3.75 9.36 -1.56
CA ASP A 79 4.88 10.13 -1.01
C ASP A 79 4.46 10.95 0.23
N LYS A 80 3.23 11.45 0.27
CA LYS A 80 2.67 12.11 1.46
C LYS A 80 2.55 11.15 2.64
N ILE A 81 2.19 9.89 2.38
CA ILE A 81 2.15 8.86 3.43
C ILE A 81 3.56 8.62 3.94
N VAL A 82 4.54 8.38 3.07
CA VAL A 82 5.94 8.19 3.48
C VAL A 82 6.46 9.37 4.29
N ALA A 83 6.21 10.61 3.84
CA ALA A 83 6.65 11.81 4.53
C ALA A 83 6.06 11.94 5.94
N ARG A 84 4.83 11.45 6.16
CA ARG A 84 4.16 11.44 7.45
C ARG A 84 4.66 10.31 8.36
N GLU A 85 4.79 9.09 7.83
CA GLU A 85 5.09 7.90 8.63
C GLU A 85 6.60 7.72 8.89
N LYS A 86 7.47 8.15 7.99
CA LYS A 86 8.93 7.96 8.10
C LYS A 86 9.52 8.55 9.39
N PRO A 87 9.19 9.79 9.81
CA PRO A 87 9.71 10.33 11.07
C PRO A 87 9.28 9.50 12.29
N VAL A 88 8.03 9.00 12.30
CA VAL A 88 7.50 8.16 13.38
C VAL A 88 8.24 6.84 13.44
N TYR A 89 8.45 6.18 12.30
CA TYR A 89 9.26 4.96 12.25
C TYR A 89 10.68 5.20 12.77
N LEU A 90 11.32 6.29 12.33
CA LEU A 90 12.68 6.62 12.74
C LEU A 90 12.79 6.90 14.25
N SER A 91 11.77 7.51 14.89
CA SER A 91 11.78 7.70 16.35
C SER A 91 11.65 6.36 17.08
N LEU A 92 10.74 5.48 16.63
CA LEU A 92 10.53 4.16 17.25
C LEU A 92 11.79 3.29 17.20
N VAL A 93 12.47 3.24 16.04
CA VAL A 93 13.69 2.42 15.91
C VAL A 93 14.89 3.05 16.61
N ALA A 94 14.95 4.38 16.74
CA ALA A 94 16.02 5.05 17.50
C ALA A 94 15.88 4.86 19.02
N GLU A 95 14.65 4.66 19.52
CA GLU A 95 14.34 4.38 20.93
C GLU A 95 14.49 2.90 21.30
N THR A 96 14.72 2.02 20.32
CA THR A 96 14.94 0.58 20.55
C THR A 96 16.45 0.31 20.65
N PRO A 97 16.99 -0.11 21.82
CA PRO A 97 18.43 -0.38 22.01
C PRO A 97 18.95 -1.58 21.21
#